data_AF-A0A9W8TID7-F1
#
_entry.id   AF-A0A9W8TID7-F1
#
_cell.length_a   1.000
_cell.length_b   1.000
_cell.length_c   1.000
_cell.angle_alpha   90.00
_cell.angle_beta   90.00
_cell.angle_gamma   90.00
#
_symmetry.space_group_name_H-M   'P 1'
#
loop_
_entity.id
_entity.type
_entity.pdbx_description
1 polymer ?
#
loop_
_entity_poly.entity_id
_entity_poly.type
_entity_poly.pdbx_seq_one_letter_code
_entity_poly.pdbx_strand_id
1 'polypeptide(L)'
;MSIGAERIRIQISNTFGGSALPITAASLAFPTGGAAGVSGIDTTTLRGLTFNGSSSVSIPQGQVVYTDPIDITIAPQSMITVTIYSQAGQSGTSITGHPGSRTTSWMQQGNHVNASTVTGASTAHWYFLNAVEAWAPKSTVALVIIGDSITDGRGSTDNQNNR
;
A
#
# COMPACT_ATOMS: atom_id res chain seq x y z
N MET A 1 -9.54 3.23 -5.08
CA MET A 1 -10.56 2.22 -4.72
C MET A 1 -11.75 2.34 -5.66
N SER A 2 -12.29 1.30 -6.28
CA SER A 2 -13.41 1.46 -7.23
C SER A 2 -14.77 1.69 -6.55
N ILE A 3 -14.92 1.24 -5.31
CA ILE A 3 -16.09 1.44 -4.47
C ILE A 3 -15.70 2.21 -3.20
N GLY A 4 -16.70 2.75 -2.50
CA GLY A 4 -16.52 3.26 -1.14
C GLY A 4 -16.56 2.15 -0.10
N ALA A 5 -16.03 2.43 1.09
CA ALA A 5 -16.02 1.52 2.23
C ALA A 5 -15.92 2.30 3.54
N GLU A 6 -16.50 1.77 4.62
CA GLU A 6 -16.34 2.32 5.98
C GLU A 6 -15.27 1.56 6.79
N ARG A 7 -14.86 0.40 6.29
CA ARG A 7 -13.90 -0.48 6.94
C ARG A 7 -13.08 -1.21 5.92
N ILE A 8 -11.76 -1.21 6.11
CA ILE A 8 -10.81 -1.89 5.24
C ILE A 8 -9.75 -2.65 6.04
N ARG A 9 -9.00 -3.51 5.36
CA ARG A 9 -7.70 -4.02 5.82
C ARG A 9 -6.73 -4.11 4.65
N ILE A 10 -5.44 -4.05 4.96
CA ILE A 10 -4.38 -4.10 3.95
C ILE A 10 -3.70 -5.48 4.02
N GLN A 11 -3.49 -6.09 2.86
CA GLN A 11 -2.64 -7.26 2.73
C GLN A 11 -1.23 -6.84 2.32
N ILE A 12 -0.24 -7.23 3.11
CA ILE A 12 1.18 -7.01 2.84
C ILE A 12 1.83 -8.35 2.50
N SER A 13 2.61 -8.37 1.43
CA SER A 13 3.16 -9.56 0.80
C SER A 13 4.68 -9.55 0.83
N ASN A 14 5.23 -10.70 1.21
CA ASN A 14 6.62 -11.07 1.05
C ASN A 14 6.75 -12.31 0.15
N THR A 15 5.80 -12.50 -0.77
CA THR A 15 5.68 -13.71 -1.61
C THR A 15 6.93 -13.96 -2.46
N PHE A 16 7.55 -12.90 -2.98
CA PHE A 16 8.76 -12.98 -3.82
C PHE A 16 10.03 -12.50 -3.10
N GLY A 17 9.94 -12.25 -1.79
CA GLY A 17 11.09 -11.82 -1.00
C GLY A 17 12.11 -12.93 -0.81
N GLY A 18 13.39 -12.58 -0.72
CA GLY A 18 14.49 -13.53 -0.48
C GLY A 18 14.78 -13.82 1.00
N SER A 19 14.08 -13.14 1.91
CA SER A 19 14.28 -13.21 3.36
C SER A 19 13.03 -12.75 4.10
N ALA A 20 13.00 -12.89 5.43
CA ALA A 20 11.91 -12.33 6.22
C ALA A 20 11.84 -10.80 6.07
N LEU A 21 10.62 -10.27 5.96
CA LEU A 21 10.34 -8.83 5.89
C LEU A 21 9.89 -8.35 7.28
N PRO A 22 10.77 -7.70 8.06
CA PRO A 22 10.37 -7.09 9.32
C PRO A 22 9.67 -5.74 9.06
N ILE A 23 8.51 -5.54 9.66
CA ILE A 23 7.80 -4.26 9.71
C ILE A 23 7.78 -3.81 11.16
N THR A 24 8.41 -2.67 11.43
CA THR A 24 8.51 -2.10 12.78
C THR A 24 7.29 -1.25 13.10
N ALA A 25 6.79 -0.49 12.12
CA ALA A 25 5.58 0.31 12.21
C ALA A 25 5.01 0.52 10.81
N ALA A 26 3.70 0.69 10.71
CA ALA A 26 3.06 1.13 9.48
C ALA A 26 1.85 2.02 9.78
N SER A 27 1.48 2.86 8.82
CA SER A 27 0.31 3.74 8.90
C SER A 27 -0.38 3.84 7.54
N LEU A 28 -1.64 4.29 7.58
CA LEU A 28 -2.43 4.65 6.42
C LEU A 28 -2.93 6.08 6.58
N ALA A 29 -2.95 6.84 5.48
CA ALA A 29 -3.56 8.17 5.40
C ALA A 29 -4.02 8.45 3.95
N PHE A 30 -4.83 9.49 3.78
CA PHE A 30 -5.08 10.04 2.44
C PHE A 30 -3.90 10.89 1.97
N PRO A 31 -3.54 10.81 0.67
CA PRO A 31 -2.47 11.64 0.11
C PRO A 31 -2.90 13.11 0.03
N THR A 32 -1.92 14.02 0.13
CA THR A 32 -2.15 15.45 -0.09
C THR A 32 -2.77 15.69 -1.47
N GLY A 33 -3.89 16.42 -1.50
CA GLY A 33 -4.62 16.71 -2.74
C GLY A 33 -5.32 15.49 -3.37
N GLY A 34 -5.39 14.35 -2.67
CA GLY A 34 -6.06 13.14 -3.17
C GLY A 34 -5.37 12.48 -4.37
N ALA A 35 -4.15 12.91 -4.72
CA ALA A 35 -3.44 12.44 -5.90
C ALA A 35 -2.56 11.22 -5.60
N ALA A 36 -2.43 10.30 -6.57
CA ALA A 36 -1.53 9.17 -6.44
C ALA A 36 -0.06 9.62 -6.58
N GLY A 37 0.83 8.91 -5.91
CA GLY A 37 2.28 9.09 -6.07
C GLY A 37 2.88 10.39 -5.50
N VAL A 38 2.09 11.22 -4.83
CA VAL A 38 2.62 12.37 -4.09
C VAL A 38 3.35 11.93 -2.82
N SER A 39 4.31 12.71 -2.36
CA SER A 39 5.08 12.40 -1.14
C SER A 39 4.39 12.82 0.15
N GLY A 40 3.34 13.64 0.05
CA GLY A 40 2.60 14.20 1.18
C GLY A 40 1.36 13.41 1.54
N ILE A 41 0.98 13.46 2.82
CA ILE A 41 -0.27 12.92 3.34
C ILE A 41 -1.01 13.97 4.17
N ASP A 42 -2.33 13.82 4.28
CA ASP A 42 -3.14 14.51 5.27
C ASP A 42 -3.01 13.80 6.61
N THR A 43 -2.23 14.39 7.52
CA THR A 43 -1.97 13.80 8.84
C THR A 43 -3.21 13.70 9.73
N THR A 44 -4.28 14.44 9.46
CA THR A 44 -5.54 14.33 10.21
C THR A 44 -6.26 13.00 9.95
N THR A 45 -5.90 12.32 8.85
CA THR A 45 -6.49 11.05 8.41
C THR A 45 -5.67 9.84 8.84
N LEU A 46 -4.55 10.04 9.54
CA LEU A 46 -3.64 8.98 9.95
C LEU A 46 -4.35 7.88 10.75
N ARG A 47 -4.07 6.64 10.37
CA ARG A 47 -4.44 5.42 11.10
C ARG A 47 -3.20 4.55 11.24
N GLY A 48 -2.80 4.27 12.47
CA GLY A 48 -1.76 3.27 12.73
C GLY A 48 -2.24 1.89 12.30
N LEU A 49 -1.38 1.14 11.64
CA LEU A 49 -1.66 -0.24 11.24
C LEU A 49 -1.14 -1.19 12.31
N THR A 50 -1.96 -2.16 12.68
CA THR A 50 -1.60 -3.22 13.61
C THR A 50 -1.77 -4.59 12.96
N PHE A 51 -1.15 -5.61 13.56
CA PHE A 51 -1.13 -6.99 13.12
C PHE A 51 -1.41 -7.86 14.34
N ASN A 52 -2.64 -8.35 14.48
CA ASN A 52 -3.11 -9.08 15.65
C ASN A 52 -2.86 -8.30 16.96
N GLY A 53 -3.16 -7.00 16.95
CA GLY A 53 -2.97 -6.06 18.06
C GLY A 53 -1.55 -5.50 18.22
N SER A 54 -0.55 -6.02 17.49
CA SER A 54 0.83 -5.52 17.54
C SER A 54 1.07 -4.44 16.50
N SER A 55 1.85 -3.38 16.81
CA SER A 55 2.27 -2.38 15.82
C SER A 55 3.34 -2.89 14.83
N SER A 56 3.92 -4.07 15.12
CA SER A 56 5.00 -4.67 14.35
C SER A 56 4.69 -6.12 14.00
N VAL A 57 5.28 -6.59 12.90
CA VAL A 57 5.17 -7.96 12.41
C VAL A 57 6.43 -8.35 11.64
N SER A 58 6.79 -9.63 11.65
CA SER A 58 7.77 -10.19 10.72
C SER A 58 7.06 -11.12 9.76
N ILE A 59 7.16 -10.84 8.46
CA ILE A 59 6.51 -11.63 7.42
C ILE A 59 7.55 -12.62 6.88
N PRO A 60 7.39 -13.93 7.08
CA PRO A 60 8.33 -14.91 6.55
C PRO A 60 8.43 -14.83 5.02
N GLN A 61 9.51 -15.35 4.47
CA GLN A 61 9.66 -15.52 3.02
C GLN A 61 8.48 -16.31 2.44
N GLY A 62 7.94 -15.84 1.31
CA GLY A 62 6.86 -16.53 0.60
C GLY A 62 5.48 -16.36 1.23
N GLN A 63 5.35 -15.53 2.27
CA GLN A 63 4.10 -15.36 3.02
C GLN A 63 3.47 -13.99 2.83
N VAL A 64 2.21 -13.89 3.23
CA VAL A 64 1.45 -12.64 3.32
C VAL A 64 0.92 -12.47 4.74
N VAL A 65 0.69 -11.22 5.13
CA VAL A 65 -0.03 -10.89 6.37
C VAL A 65 -1.12 -9.88 6.07
N TYR A 66 -2.08 -9.81 6.97
CA TYR A 66 -3.13 -8.81 6.95
C TYR A 66 -2.97 -7.88 8.15
N THR A 67 -3.23 -6.61 7.94
CA THR A 67 -3.47 -5.70 9.07
C THR A 67 -4.75 -6.11 9.78
N ASP A 68 -4.88 -5.71 11.04
CA ASP A 68 -6.18 -5.65 11.69
C ASP A 68 -7.09 -4.68 10.91
N PRO A 69 -8.42 -4.86 10.96
CA PRO A 69 -9.34 -3.99 10.26
C PRO A 69 -9.32 -2.55 10.80
N ILE A 70 -9.39 -1.57 9.89
CA ILE A 70 -9.34 -0.14 10.17
C ILE A 70 -10.70 0.46 9.81
N ASP A 71 -11.33 1.15 10.75
CA ASP A 71 -12.53 1.94 10.48
C ASP A 71 -12.12 3.31 9.92
N ILE A 72 -12.43 3.51 8.64
CA ILE A 72 -12.12 4.71 7.86
C ILE A 72 -13.09 4.82 6.69
N THR A 73 -13.76 5.96 6.58
CA THR A 73 -14.64 6.27 5.45
C THR A 73 -13.81 6.58 4.22
N ILE A 74 -13.91 5.72 3.20
CA ILE A 74 -13.26 5.87 1.90
C ILE A 74 -14.35 6.08 0.86
N ALA A 75 -14.26 7.18 0.11
CA ALA A 75 -15.13 7.42 -1.03
C ALA A 75 -14.70 6.57 -2.25
N PRO A 76 -15.62 6.30 -3.19
CA PRO A 76 -15.25 5.75 -4.48
C PRO A 76 -14.15 6.59 -5.16
N GLN A 77 -13.25 5.91 -5.85
CA GLN A 77 -12.11 6.45 -6.58
C GLN A 77 -11.07 7.18 -5.72
N SER A 78 -11.17 7.15 -4.40
CA SER A 78 -10.14 7.72 -3.53
C SER A 78 -8.80 6.96 -3.63
N MET A 79 -7.73 7.73 -3.39
CA MET A 79 -6.37 7.24 -3.20
C MET A 79 -6.08 7.08 -1.71
N ILE A 80 -5.26 6.10 -1.37
CA ILE A 80 -4.72 5.89 -0.03
C ILE A 80 -3.20 5.76 -0.12
N THR A 81 -2.52 6.26 0.89
CA THR A 81 -1.07 6.09 1.07
C THR A 81 -0.85 5.19 2.28
N VAL A 82 -0.03 4.16 2.11
CA VAL A 82 0.45 3.32 3.22
C VAL A 82 1.94 3.57 3.38
N THR A 83 2.35 3.98 4.58
CA THR A 83 3.75 4.17 4.93
C THR A 83 4.20 2.99 5.77
N ILE A 84 5.27 2.30 5.35
CA ILE A 84 5.86 1.17 6.06
C ILE A 84 7.25 1.57 6.52
N TYR A 85 7.54 1.35 7.81
CA TYR A 85 8.87 1.50 8.38
C TYR A 85 9.42 0.14 8.81
N SER A 86 10.64 -0.14 8.36
CA SER A 86 11.43 -1.32 8.75
C SER A 86 12.77 -0.85 9.28
N GLN A 87 12.97 -0.96 10.60
CA GLN A 87 14.21 -0.49 11.22
C GLN A 87 15.43 -1.33 10.81
N ALA A 88 15.25 -2.66 10.74
CA ALA A 88 16.30 -3.58 10.33
C ALA A 88 16.46 -3.66 8.80
N GLY A 89 15.44 -3.24 8.05
CA GLY A 89 15.35 -3.52 6.62
C GLY A 89 15.09 -5.01 6.33
N GLN A 90 14.88 -5.31 5.05
CA GLN A 90 14.87 -6.68 4.55
C GLN A 90 16.26 -7.01 4.00
N SER A 91 16.79 -8.20 4.30
CA SER A 91 18.09 -8.60 3.80
C SER A 91 18.02 -9.13 2.35
N GLY A 92 19.12 -8.97 1.61
CA GLY A 92 19.20 -9.37 0.20
C GLY A 92 18.56 -8.37 -0.76
N THR A 93 18.46 -8.75 -2.04
CA THR A 93 17.99 -7.88 -3.13
C THR A 93 16.70 -8.39 -3.79
N SER A 94 16.23 -9.58 -3.44
CA SER A 94 14.94 -10.11 -3.86
C SER A 94 13.85 -9.49 -2.99
N ILE A 95 13.21 -8.44 -3.52
CA ILE A 95 12.18 -7.66 -2.82
C ILE A 95 10.85 -7.81 -3.56
N THR A 96 9.77 -8.10 -2.83
CA THR A 96 8.42 -8.16 -3.42
C THR A 96 7.98 -6.77 -3.87
N GLY A 97 7.64 -6.63 -5.16
CA GLY A 97 7.15 -5.38 -5.71
C GLY A 97 6.47 -5.56 -7.06
N HIS A 98 5.89 -4.47 -7.56
CA HIS A 98 5.17 -4.42 -8.84
C HIS A 98 5.73 -3.28 -9.71
N PRO A 99 6.78 -3.53 -10.51
CA PRO A 99 7.39 -2.50 -11.36
C PRO A 99 6.44 -1.90 -12.40
N GLY A 100 5.43 -2.65 -12.84
CA GLY A 100 4.40 -2.17 -13.79
C GLY A 100 3.28 -1.31 -13.17
N SER A 101 3.35 -0.97 -11.88
CA SER A 101 2.25 -0.32 -11.15
C SER A 101 2.00 1.14 -11.52
N ARG A 102 2.98 1.80 -12.16
CA ARG A 102 2.87 3.17 -12.68
C ARG A 102 2.43 4.18 -11.63
N THR A 103 2.87 3.96 -10.39
CA THR A 103 2.57 4.83 -9.27
C THR A 103 3.85 5.06 -8.47
N THR A 104 4.17 6.33 -8.23
CA THR A 104 5.39 6.71 -7.51
C THR A 104 5.30 6.29 -6.04
N SER A 105 6.28 5.50 -5.59
CA SER A 105 6.56 5.29 -4.17
C SER A 105 7.77 6.14 -3.76
N TRP A 106 7.80 6.50 -2.48
CA TRP A 106 8.86 7.31 -1.87
C TRP A 106 9.57 6.54 -0.76
N MET A 107 10.87 6.74 -0.62
CA MET A 107 11.73 6.05 0.34
C MET A 107 12.64 7.03 1.04
N GLN A 108 12.60 7.05 2.37
CA GLN A 108 13.44 7.89 3.20
C GLN A 108 13.97 7.09 4.38
N GLN A 109 15.23 7.33 4.76
CA GLN A 109 15.82 6.70 5.94
C GLN A 109 15.19 7.23 7.23
N GLY A 110 15.09 6.37 8.25
CA GLY A 110 14.50 6.71 9.53
C GLY A 110 12.99 6.47 9.60
N ASN A 111 12.42 6.64 10.78
CA ASN A 111 11.00 6.43 11.00
C ASN A 111 10.19 7.69 10.64
N HIS A 112 9.55 7.66 9.49
CA HIS A 112 8.67 8.72 8.99
C HIS A 112 7.19 8.30 8.94
N VAL A 113 6.79 7.28 9.71
CA VAL A 113 5.46 6.66 9.59
C VAL A 113 4.30 7.64 9.81
N ASN A 114 4.52 8.73 10.57
CA ASN A 114 3.52 9.77 10.83
C ASN A 114 3.91 11.15 10.27
N ALA A 115 4.93 11.22 9.40
CA ALA A 115 5.36 12.47 8.82
C ALA A 115 4.34 12.97 7.77
N SER A 116 4.12 14.29 7.71
CA SER A 116 3.22 14.90 6.72
C SER A 116 3.74 14.80 5.29
N THR A 117 5.04 14.60 5.12
CA THR A 117 5.70 14.41 3.82
C THR A 117 7.04 13.70 4.00
N VAL A 118 7.51 13.10 2.91
CA VAL A 118 8.86 12.55 2.77
C VAL A 118 9.59 13.21 1.59
N THR A 119 10.91 13.26 1.65
CA THR A 119 11.76 13.96 0.65
C THR A 119 12.91 13.10 0.15
N GLY A 120 12.87 11.79 0.41
CA GLY A 120 13.90 10.87 -0.02
C GLY A 120 13.78 10.47 -1.50
N ALA A 121 14.37 9.31 -1.84
CA ALA A 121 14.33 8.78 -3.19
C ALA A 121 12.91 8.37 -3.59
N SER A 122 12.64 8.29 -4.88
CA SER A 122 11.36 7.80 -5.40
C SER A 122 11.53 6.95 -6.65
N THR A 123 10.53 6.11 -6.91
CA THR A 123 10.49 5.24 -8.10
C THR A 123 9.04 4.87 -8.42
N ALA A 124 8.72 4.66 -9.70
CA ALA A 124 7.36 4.38 -10.18
C ALA A 124 6.92 2.92 -9.96
N HIS A 125 7.20 2.36 -8.77
CA HIS A 125 6.92 0.97 -8.41
C HIS A 125 6.19 0.89 -7.06
N TRP A 126 5.30 -0.09 -6.89
CA TRP A 126 4.82 -0.52 -5.59
C TRP A 126 5.78 -1.54 -4.97
N TYR A 127 5.90 -1.51 -3.65
CA TYR A 127 6.57 -2.54 -2.87
C TYR A 127 5.63 -3.07 -1.80
N PHE A 128 5.69 -4.38 -1.56
CA PHE A 128 5.01 -5.11 -0.48
C PHE A 128 3.47 -5.09 -0.46
N LEU A 129 2.79 -4.02 -0.85
CA LEU A 129 1.33 -3.95 -0.86
C LEU A 129 0.76 -4.87 -1.94
N ASN A 130 -0.19 -5.73 -1.56
CA ASN A 130 -0.79 -6.70 -2.48
C ASN A 130 -2.28 -6.45 -2.70
N ALA A 131 -3.04 -6.17 -1.63
CA ALA A 131 -4.47 -5.98 -1.72
C ALA A 131 -5.00 -4.99 -0.67
N VAL A 132 -6.10 -4.35 -1.01
CA VAL A 132 -6.98 -3.66 -0.07
C VAL A 132 -8.28 -4.44 -0.04
N GLU A 133 -8.64 -4.98 1.13
CA GLU A 133 -9.93 -5.63 1.31
C GLU A 133 -10.88 -4.66 1.99
N ALA A 134 -12.08 -4.53 1.44
CA ALA A 134 -13.12 -3.65 1.93
C ALA A 134 -14.35 -4.45 2.35
N TRP A 135 -14.96 -4.07 3.47
CA TRP A 135 -16.26 -4.59 3.87
C TRP A 135 -17.32 -3.89 3.05
N ALA A 136 -17.85 -4.61 2.06
CA ALA A 136 -18.87 -4.12 1.14
C ALA A 136 -20.21 -4.84 1.36
N PRO A 137 -21.35 -4.20 1.03
CA PRO A 137 -22.64 -4.86 1.01
C PRO A 137 -22.63 -6.10 0.10
N LYS A 138 -23.44 -7.12 0.44
CA LYS A 138 -23.56 -8.35 -0.37
C LYS A 138 -24.09 -8.10 -1.79
N SER A 139 -24.72 -6.96 -2.03
CA SER A 139 -25.23 -6.54 -3.34
C SER A 139 -24.14 -5.94 -4.24
N THR A 140 -22.91 -5.76 -3.75
CA THR A 140 -21.79 -5.26 -4.56
C THR A 140 -21.37 -6.30 -5.59
N VAL A 141 -21.22 -5.86 -6.83
CA VAL A 141 -20.79 -6.68 -7.96
C VAL A 141 -19.46 -6.18 -8.51
N ALA A 142 -18.67 -7.06 -9.13
CA ALA A 142 -17.39 -6.73 -9.74
C ALA A 142 -17.30 -7.33 -11.14
N LEU A 143 -16.60 -6.62 -12.03
CA LEU A 143 -16.12 -7.14 -13.31
C LEU A 143 -14.64 -7.45 -13.16
N VAL A 144 -14.24 -8.67 -13.53
CA VAL A 144 -12.83 -9.09 -13.50
C VAL A 144 -12.38 -9.36 -14.93
N ILE A 145 -11.26 -8.76 -15.32
CA ILE A 145 -10.64 -8.95 -16.63
C ILE A 145 -9.27 -9.60 -16.39
N ILE A 146 -9.00 -10.70 -17.10
CA ILE A 146 -7.74 -11.45 -17.02
C ILE A 146 -7.07 -11.37 -18.40
N GLY A 147 -5.80 -11.04 -18.43
CA GLY A 147 -5.04 -10.93 -19.67
C GLY A 147 -3.55 -10.71 -19.44
N ASP A 148 -2.88 -10.07 -20.38
CA ASP A 148 -1.45 -9.83 -20.37
C ASP A 148 -1.08 -8.40 -19.93
N SER A 149 0.13 -7.96 -20.27
CA SER A 149 0.63 -6.61 -19.98
C SER A 149 -0.27 -5.46 -20.47
N ILE A 150 -1.08 -5.68 -21.52
CA ILE A 150 -2.04 -4.70 -22.02
C ILE A 150 -3.18 -4.55 -21.02
N THR A 151 -3.69 -5.67 -20.49
CA THR A 151 -4.71 -5.68 -19.43
C THR A 151 -4.17 -5.10 -18.11
N ASP A 152 -2.88 -5.30 -17.81
CA ASP A 152 -2.20 -4.66 -16.67
C ASP A 152 -2.06 -3.13 -16.82
N GLY A 153 -2.25 -2.59 -18.03
CA GLY A 153 -2.24 -1.15 -18.29
C GLY A 153 -0.98 -0.63 -18.98
N ARG A 154 -0.30 -1.45 -19.80
CA ARG A 154 0.84 -0.97 -20.61
C ARG A 154 0.44 0.22 -21.48
N GLY A 155 1.13 1.35 -21.27
CA GLY A 155 0.87 2.62 -21.96
C GLY A 155 0.11 3.65 -21.11
N SER A 156 -0.36 3.29 -19.92
CA SER A 156 -0.99 4.24 -18.99
C SER A 156 0.00 5.29 -18.49
N THR A 157 -0.54 6.43 -18.07
CA THR A 157 0.24 7.55 -17.54
C THR A 157 0.50 7.33 -16.06
N ASP A 158 1.76 7.49 -15.64
CA ASP A 158 2.12 7.38 -14.23
C ASP A 158 1.27 8.31 -13.36
N ASN A 159 0.85 7.78 -12.20
CA ASN A 159 0.06 8.46 -11.17
C ASN A 159 -1.36 8.89 -11.57
N GLN A 160 -1.84 8.55 -12.78
CA GLN A 160 -3.19 8.94 -13.23
C GLN A 160 -4.27 7.90 -12.96
N ASN A 161 -3.89 6.64 -12.71
CA ASN A 161 -4.83 5.52 -12.61
C ASN A 161 -5.82 5.43 -13.79
N ASN A 162 -5.35 5.74 -15.00
CA ASN A 162 -6.12 5.70 -16.25
C ASN A 162 -5.89 4.38 -17.01
N ARG A 163 -6.02 3.25 -16.30
CA ARG A 163 -5.87 1.89 -16.82
C ARG A 163 -7.21 1.16 -16.84
#